data_AF-A0A1V6CHU6-F1
#
_entry.id   AF-A0A1V6CHU6-F1
#
_cell.length_a   1.000
_cell.length_b   1.000
_cell.length_c   1.000
_cell.angle_alpha   90.00
_cell.angle_beta   90.00
_cell.angle_gamma   90.00
#
_symmetry.space_group_name_H-M   'P 1'
#
loop_
_entity.id
_entity.type
_entity.pdbx_description
1 polymer ?
#
loop_
_entity_poly.entity_id
_entity_poly.type
_entity_poly.pdbx_seq_one_letter_code
_entity_poly.pdbx_strand_id
1 'polypeptide(L)'
;MVLTTAELEKYADVLLWGLKTARKSKFKKGDIILIQYENPALPLAEILFKKIVAMGMHPVQRMGLTFGMEKGFFEEADDKQLVFIPPGEKELYENVNGRIFLRAPESLTHLKDIDPARIGTVLVSRKPLKDILDKREEQGFYSWTLCTFPTHELAWQAKTTIRHYAAQIIKACYLDKENPVQEWESILNNVHGIKKWLNSLKIKTLHIEAKNIDLTITPGEKRKWSGVSGHNIPSFEIFFSPDWRGTEGTYYANLPSFRSGNYVKGIRLTFQKGAVVKIEADEGEQFAIKQLAMDKGASRIGEFSLTDRRFSRIDRFMADTLFDENFGGRHGNSHIAVGSSYTESYTGNQADMTKQLKEKLGFNDSALHWDLVNTERKTVTAHLTSGKRLVIYEDGQFKV
;
A
#
# COMPACT_ATOMS: atom_id res chain seq x y z
N MET A 1 1.73 7.14 -27.16
CA MET A 1 1.89 6.48 -25.84
C MET A 1 2.72 7.37 -24.95
N VAL A 2 2.42 7.42 -23.64
CA VAL A 2 3.14 8.25 -22.66
C VAL A 2 4.47 7.61 -22.25
N LEU A 3 4.52 6.27 -22.24
CA LEU A 3 5.73 5.46 -22.09
C LEU A 3 6.12 4.88 -23.46
N THR A 4 7.41 4.76 -23.72
CA THR A 4 7.98 4.08 -24.88
C THR A 4 7.88 2.57 -24.73
N THR A 5 7.97 1.82 -25.83
CA THR A 5 8.00 0.35 -25.79
C THR A 5 9.14 -0.17 -24.91
N ALA A 6 10.33 0.45 -24.97
CA ALA A 6 11.47 0.04 -24.14
C ALA A 6 11.21 0.24 -22.64
N GLU A 7 10.54 1.32 -22.24
CA GLU A 7 10.15 1.54 -20.84
C GLU A 7 9.07 0.55 -20.39
N LEU A 8 8.11 0.22 -21.26
CA LEU A 8 7.08 -0.78 -20.95
C LEU A 8 7.66 -2.19 -20.80
N GLU A 9 8.61 -2.58 -21.64
CA GLU A 9 9.34 -3.84 -21.54
C GLU A 9 10.06 -3.94 -20.19
N LYS A 10 10.79 -2.88 -19.81
CA LYS A 10 11.44 -2.77 -18.50
C LYS A 10 10.45 -2.83 -17.34
N TYR A 11 9.29 -2.17 -17.46
CA TYR A 11 8.27 -2.18 -16.43
C TYR A 11 7.69 -3.59 -16.25
N ALA A 12 7.43 -4.29 -17.35
CA ALA A 12 6.99 -5.68 -17.32
C ALA A 12 8.03 -6.60 -16.67
N ASP A 13 9.33 -6.39 -16.93
CA ASP A 13 10.40 -7.17 -16.29
C ASP A 13 10.45 -6.92 -14.77
N VAL A 14 10.29 -5.67 -14.33
CA VAL A 14 10.19 -5.33 -12.89
C VAL A 14 8.96 -5.97 -12.24
N LEU A 15 7.80 -5.96 -12.91
CA LEU A 15 6.60 -6.60 -12.39
C LEU A 15 6.76 -8.12 -12.28
N LEU A 16 7.37 -8.77 -13.28
CA LEU A 16 7.67 -10.19 -13.22
C LEU A 16 8.68 -10.52 -12.11
N TRP A 17 9.67 -9.65 -11.87
CA TRP A 17 10.54 -9.74 -10.71
C TRP A 17 9.74 -9.61 -9.41
N GLY A 18 8.89 -8.59 -9.28
CA GLY A 18 8.07 -8.34 -8.09
C GLY A 18 7.18 -9.53 -7.75
N LEU A 19 6.46 -10.06 -8.74
CA LEU A 19 5.60 -11.23 -8.59
C LEU A 19 6.36 -12.47 -8.09
N LYS A 20 7.57 -12.71 -8.61
CA LYS A 20 8.45 -13.81 -8.20
C LYS A 20 9.03 -13.60 -6.81
N THR A 21 9.42 -12.37 -6.47
CA THR A 21 10.00 -12.00 -5.18
C THR A 21 8.96 -12.11 -4.05
N ALA A 22 7.72 -11.72 -4.32
CA ALA A 22 6.58 -11.87 -3.41
C ALA A 22 6.23 -13.34 -3.11
N ARG A 23 6.67 -14.24 -3.99
CA ARG A 23 6.31 -15.65 -3.93
C ARG A 23 7.22 -16.44 -2.99
N LYS A 24 6.61 -17.17 -2.04
CA LYS A 24 7.34 -18.09 -1.15
C LYS A 24 7.88 -19.33 -1.86
N SER A 25 7.15 -19.85 -2.85
CA SER A 25 7.54 -21.02 -3.68
C SER A 25 8.04 -20.58 -5.07
N LYS A 26 8.65 -21.46 -5.85
CA LYS A 26 8.99 -21.10 -7.24
C LYS A 26 7.78 -21.32 -8.15
N PHE A 27 7.55 -20.38 -9.07
CA PHE A 27 6.64 -20.58 -10.19
C PHE A 27 7.12 -21.72 -11.10
N LYS A 28 6.18 -22.41 -11.74
CA LYS A 28 6.40 -23.56 -12.62
C LYS A 28 5.76 -23.33 -14.00
N LYS A 29 6.20 -24.08 -15.00
CA LYS A 29 5.48 -24.17 -16.28
C LYS A 29 4.05 -24.65 -16.01
N GLY A 30 3.09 -24.07 -16.71
CA GLY A 30 1.66 -24.31 -16.53
C GLY A 30 1.01 -23.55 -15.37
N ASP A 31 1.77 -22.80 -14.55
CA ASP A 31 1.15 -21.94 -13.53
C ASP A 31 0.29 -20.86 -14.19
N ILE A 32 -0.83 -20.53 -13.56
CA ILE A 32 -1.81 -19.57 -14.06
C ILE A 32 -1.51 -18.19 -13.49
N ILE A 33 -1.32 -17.20 -14.37
CA ILE A 33 -1.07 -15.81 -13.99
C ILE A 33 -2.24 -14.93 -14.46
N LEU A 34 -2.98 -14.36 -13.50
CA LEU A 34 -4.03 -13.39 -13.77
C LEU A 34 -3.41 -12.01 -14.04
N ILE A 35 -3.56 -11.50 -15.26
CA ILE A 35 -3.23 -10.13 -15.64
C ILE A 35 -4.53 -9.32 -15.54
N GLN A 36 -4.68 -8.58 -14.45
CA GLN A 36 -5.78 -7.65 -14.28
C GLN A 36 -5.32 -6.24 -14.62
N TYR A 37 -6.10 -5.49 -15.39
CA TYR A 37 -5.68 -4.18 -15.86
C TYR A 37 -6.86 -3.25 -16.10
N GLU A 38 -6.66 -1.97 -15.86
CA GLU A 38 -7.57 -0.92 -16.33
C GLU A 38 -7.21 -0.52 -17.77
N ASN A 39 -8.21 -0.05 -18.53
CA ASN A 39 -8.10 0.15 -19.98
C ASN A 39 -6.83 0.91 -20.43
N PRO A 40 -6.40 2.02 -19.79
CA PRO A 40 -5.20 2.73 -20.22
C PRO A 40 -3.89 1.92 -20.11
N ALA A 41 -3.85 0.88 -19.27
CA ALA A 41 -2.69 0.00 -19.11
C ALA A 41 -2.62 -1.16 -20.11
N LEU A 42 -3.55 -1.25 -21.06
CA LEU A 42 -3.57 -2.31 -22.08
C LEU A 42 -2.21 -2.56 -22.77
N PRO A 43 -1.43 -1.53 -23.19
CA PRO A 43 -0.13 -1.77 -23.82
C PRO A 43 0.87 -2.52 -22.93
N LEU A 44 0.82 -2.32 -21.61
CA LEU A 44 1.66 -3.05 -20.65
C LEU A 44 1.13 -4.48 -20.43
N ALA A 45 -0.19 -4.64 -20.41
CA ALA A 45 -0.83 -5.95 -20.30
C ALA A 45 -0.46 -6.88 -21.47
N GLU A 46 -0.41 -6.35 -22.71
CA GLU A 46 -0.02 -7.12 -23.90
C GLU A 46 1.43 -7.63 -23.83
N ILE A 47 2.36 -6.79 -23.35
CA ILE A 47 3.76 -7.18 -23.16
C ILE A 47 3.87 -8.26 -22.08
N LEU A 48 3.18 -8.08 -20.95
CA LEU A 48 3.15 -9.07 -19.87
C LEU A 48 2.57 -10.40 -20.36
N PHE A 49 1.47 -10.36 -21.11
CA PHE A 49 0.86 -11.55 -21.70
C PHE A 49 1.88 -12.34 -22.52
N LYS A 50 2.58 -11.66 -23.45
CA LYS A 50 3.61 -12.28 -24.30
C LYS A 50 4.75 -12.88 -23.46
N LYS A 51 5.26 -12.16 -22.45
CA LYS A 51 6.34 -12.65 -21.58
C LYS A 51 5.91 -13.86 -20.75
N ILE A 52 4.70 -13.86 -20.20
CA ILE A 52 4.16 -14.96 -19.40
C ILE A 52 4.00 -16.23 -20.27
N VAL A 53 3.49 -16.10 -21.50
CA VAL A 53 3.46 -17.22 -22.47
C VAL A 53 4.88 -17.74 -22.74
N ALA A 54 5.84 -16.85 -22.99
CA ALA A 54 7.22 -17.22 -23.26
C ALA A 54 7.89 -17.95 -22.07
N MET A 55 7.45 -17.68 -20.83
CA MET A 55 7.88 -18.41 -19.63
C MET A 55 7.23 -19.80 -19.48
N GLY A 56 6.32 -20.18 -20.37
CA GLY A 56 5.59 -21.45 -20.34
C GLY A 56 4.46 -21.48 -19.30
N MET A 57 3.96 -20.33 -18.89
CA MET A 57 2.83 -20.17 -17.97
C MET A 57 1.55 -19.80 -18.73
N HIS A 58 0.39 -19.88 -18.07
CA HIS A 58 -0.91 -19.57 -18.67
C HIS A 58 -1.41 -18.19 -18.21
N PRO A 59 -1.29 -17.13 -19.04
CA PRO A 59 -1.89 -15.85 -18.71
C PRO A 59 -3.41 -15.91 -18.86
N VAL A 60 -4.13 -15.44 -17.83
CA VAL A 60 -5.56 -15.14 -17.88
C VAL A 60 -5.69 -13.63 -17.82
N GLN A 61 -6.26 -13.02 -18.85
CA GLN A 61 -6.40 -11.56 -18.92
C GLN A 61 -7.79 -11.14 -18.42
N ARG A 62 -7.86 -10.06 -17.62
CA ARG A 62 -9.11 -9.42 -17.23
C ARG A 62 -8.99 -7.90 -17.20
N MET A 63 -9.72 -7.26 -18.11
CA MET A 63 -9.94 -5.83 -18.04
C MET A 63 -10.90 -5.51 -16.89
N GLY A 64 -10.58 -4.50 -16.08
CA GLY A 64 -11.49 -3.91 -15.11
C GLY A 64 -12.64 -3.17 -15.80
N LEU A 65 -13.65 -2.81 -15.01
CA LEU A 65 -14.71 -1.90 -15.48
C LEU A 65 -14.09 -0.53 -15.80
N THR A 66 -14.62 0.14 -16.82
CA THR A 66 -14.35 1.57 -16.98
C THR A 66 -15.07 2.35 -15.88
N PHE A 67 -14.64 3.58 -15.59
CA PHE A 67 -15.31 4.41 -14.57
C PHE A 67 -16.81 4.62 -14.88
N GLY A 68 -17.19 4.66 -16.15
CA GLY A 68 -18.60 4.77 -16.56
C GLY A 68 -19.39 3.48 -16.31
N MET A 69 -18.78 2.31 -16.57
CA MET A 69 -19.41 1.02 -16.25
C MET A 69 -19.54 0.81 -14.75
N GLU A 70 -18.50 1.15 -13.97
CA GLU A 70 -18.52 1.01 -12.52
C GLU A 70 -19.54 1.97 -11.87
N LYS A 71 -19.56 3.23 -12.30
CA LYS A 71 -20.56 4.20 -11.86
C LYS A 71 -21.98 3.72 -12.19
N GLY A 72 -22.24 3.34 -13.45
CA GLY A 72 -23.56 2.84 -13.86
C GLY A 72 -23.98 1.57 -13.13
N PHE A 73 -23.04 0.65 -12.85
CA PHE A 73 -23.32 -0.51 -12.00
C PHE A 73 -23.80 -0.08 -10.62
N PHE A 74 -23.11 0.85 -9.97
CA PHE A 74 -23.53 1.33 -8.65
C PHE A 74 -24.76 2.22 -8.65
N GLU A 75 -25.07 2.93 -9.74
CA GLU A 75 -26.31 3.71 -9.87
C GLU A 75 -27.53 2.78 -10.06
N GLU A 76 -27.40 1.75 -10.90
CA GLU A 76 -28.55 1.01 -11.42
C GLU A 76 -28.76 -0.38 -10.79
N ALA A 77 -27.73 -1.00 -10.21
CA ALA A 77 -27.82 -2.39 -9.76
C ALA A 77 -28.84 -2.59 -8.63
N ASP A 78 -29.65 -3.64 -8.73
CA ASP A 78 -30.43 -4.12 -7.59
C ASP A 78 -29.57 -4.90 -6.58
N ASP A 79 -30.13 -5.23 -5.42
CA ASP A 79 -29.40 -5.94 -4.36
C ASP A 79 -28.86 -7.31 -4.81
N LYS A 80 -29.55 -8.00 -5.75
CA LYS A 80 -29.11 -9.30 -6.27
C LYS A 80 -27.92 -9.13 -7.21
N GLN A 81 -27.91 -8.06 -8.01
CA GLN A 81 -26.80 -7.72 -8.90
C GLN A 81 -25.57 -7.25 -8.12
N LEU A 82 -25.73 -6.54 -7.00
CA LEU A 82 -24.61 -6.13 -6.13
C LEU A 82 -23.86 -7.33 -5.52
N VAL A 83 -24.57 -8.43 -5.26
CA VAL A 83 -23.99 -9.65 -4.68
C VAL A 83 -23.69 -10.74 -5.71
N PHE A 84 -23.91 -10.45 -7.00
CA PHE A 84 -23.65 -11.41 -8.06
C PHE A 84 -22.15 -11.73 -8.17
N ILE A 85 -21.82 -13.02 -8.10
CA ILE A 85 -20.48 -13.54 -8.35
C ILE A 85 -20.51 -14.28 -9.69
N PRO A 86 -19.72 -13.84 -10.70
CA PRO A 86 -19.68 -14.52 -11.99
C PRO A 86 -19.36 -16.02 -11.85
N PRO A 87 -20.03 -16.91 -12.61
CA PRO A 87 -19.69 -18.31 -12.65
C PRO A 87 -18.21 -18.53 -13.00
N GLY A 88 -17.55 -19.43 -12.28
CA GLY A 88 -16.13 -19.74 -12.45
C GLY A 88 -15.16 -18.85 -11.66
N GLU A 89 -15.59 -17.75 -11.02
CA GLU A 89 -14.70 -16.91 -10.20
C GLU A 89 -13.98 -17.71 -9.11
N LYS A 90 -14.77 -18.49 -8.36
CA LYS A 90 -14.24 -19.30 -7.26
C LYS A 90 -13.21 -20.30 -7.77
N GLU A 91 -13.51 -21.01 -8.85
CA GLU A 91 -12.60 -21.98 -9.47
C GLU A 91 -11.31 -21.32 -9.95
N LEU A 92 -11.40 -20.15 -10.59
CA LEU A 92 -10.22 -19.38 -10.99
C LEU A 92 -9.36 -19.02 -9.79
N TYR A 93 -9.95 -18.52 -8.71
CA TYR A 93 -9.21 -18.07 -7.52
C TYR A 93 -8.62 -19.23 -6.72
N GLU A 94 -9.27 -20.39 -6.74
CA GLU A 94 -8.74 -21.63 -6.16
C GLU A 94 -7.52 -22.17 -6.92
N ASN A 95 -7.32 -21.79 -8.18
CA ASN A 95 -6.27 -22.33 -9.04
C ASN A 95 -5.20 -21.31 -9.45
N VAL A 96 -5.49 -20.01 -9.43
CA VAL A 96 -4.54 -18.97 -9.85
C VAL A 96 -3.27 -19.01 -8.99
N ASN A 97 -2.12 -18.92 -9.66
CA ASN A 97 -0.81 -18.94 -9.02
C ASN A 97 -0.27 -17.51 -8.85
N GLY A 98 -0.54 -16.59 -9.75
CA GLY A 98 -0.06 -15.21 -9.62
C GLY A 98 -1.07 -14.19 -10.08
N ARG A 99 -1.03 -12.98 -9.54
CA ARG A 99 -1.80 -11.84 -10.07
C ARG A 99 -0.89 -10.63 -10.30
N ILE A 100 -1.00 -10.02 -11.46
CA ILE A 100 -0.40 -8.72 -11.75
C ILE A 100 -1.56 -7.74 -11.96
N PHE A 101 -1.64 -6.71 -11.12
CA PHE A 101 -2.67 -5.67 -11.26
C PHE A 101 -2.09 -4.35 -11.76
N LEU A 102 -2.54 -3.92 -12.94
CA LEU A 102 -2.13 -2.66 -13.57
C LEU A 102 -3.21 -1.61 -13.32
N ARG A 103 -3.01 -0.78 -12.29
CA ARG A 103 -3.91 0.34 -11.98
C ARG A 103 -3.65 1.47 -12.96
N ALA A 104 -4.70 2.05 -13.53
CA ALA A 104 -4.65 3.15 -14.48
C ALA A 104 -5.97 3.94 -14.45
N PRO A 105 -6.31 4.55 -13.30
CA PRO A 105 -7.63 5.12 -13.10
C PRO A 105 -7.84 6.32 -14.02
N GLU A 106 -8.99 6.34 -14.68
CA GLU A 106 -9.44 7.46 -15.53
C GLU A 106 -10.34 8.44 -14.75
N SER A 107 -10.73 8.11 -13.52
CA SER A 107 -11.41 9.02 -12.60
C SER A 107 -11.19 8.60 -11.14
N LEU A 108 -10.76 9.53 -10.28
CA LEU A 108 -10.67 9.26 -8.83
C LEU A 108 -11.97 9.55 -8.07
N THR A 109 -12.92 10.25 -8.70
CA THR A 109 -14.10 10.81 -8.01
C THR A 109 -15.45 10.37 -8.57
N HIS A 110 -15.46 9.47 -9.57
CA HIS A 110 -16.70 9.03 -10.24
C HIS A 110 -17.73 8.37 -9.30
N LEU A 111 -17.31 7.83 -8.14
CA LEU A 111 -18.20 7.25 -7.13
C LEU A 111 -18.52 8.19 -5.96
N LYS A 112 -18.13 9.47 -6.01
CA LYS A 112 -18.29 10.41 -4.87
C LYS A 112 -19.75 10.57 -4.39
N ASP A 113 -20.70 10.43 -5.31
CA ASP A 113 -22.14 10.61 -5.07
C ASP A 113 -22.89 9.28 -4.86
N ILE A 114 -22.17 8.14 -4.92
CA ILE A 114 -22.74 6.81 -4.72
C ILE A 114 -22.89 6.55 -3.21
N ASP A 115 -24.01 5.93 -2.82
CA ASP A 115 -24.22 5.45 -1.46
C ASP A 115 -23.10 4.46 -1.06
N PRO A 116 -22.26 4.79 -0.05
CA PRO A 116 -21.19 3.92 0.41
C PRO A 116 -21.66 2.53 0.84
N ALA A 117 -22.91 2.37 1.28
CA ALA A 117 -23.47 1.07 1.65
C ALA A 117 -23.51 0.10 0.46
N ARG A 118 -23.78 0.59 -0.75
CA ARG A 118 -23.81 -0.22 -1.98
C ARG A 118 -22.42 -0.74 -2.33
N ILE A 119 -21.41 0.12 -2.21
CA ILE A 119 -20.00 -0.27 -2.37
C ILE A 119 -19.62 -1.30 -1.29
N GLY A 120 -20.02 -1.07 -0.04
CA GLY A 120 -19.84 -2.00 1.07
C GLY A 120 -20.43 -3.39 0.79
N THR A 121 -21.66 -3.47 0.27
CA THR A 121 -22.32 -4.73 -0.09
C THR A 121 -21.50 -5.54 -1.09
N VAL A 122 -20.96 -4.91 -2.13
CA VAL A 122 -20.10 -5.57 -3.13
C VAL A 122 -18.79 -6.06 -2.53
N LEU A 123 -18.17 -5.26 -1.65
CA LEU A 123 -16.93 -5.65 -0.98
C LEU A 123 -17.16 -6.86 -0.06
N VAL A 124 -18.27 -6.89 0.67
CA VAL A 124 -18.65 -8.00 1.56
C VAL A 124 -18.95 -9.27 0.76
N SER A 125 -19.71 -9.17 -0.35
CA SER A 125 -20.05 -10.33 -1.17
C SER A 125 -18.83 -11.02 -1.78
N ARG A 126 -17.77 -10.25 -2.06
CA ARG A 126 -16.50 -10.75 -2.63
C ARG A 126 -15.51 -11.26 -1.58
N LYS A 127 -15.76 -11.05 -0.28
CA LYS A 127 -14.86 -11.48 0.80
C LYS A 127 -14.46 -12.97 0.71
N PRO A 128 -15.36 -13.94 0.44
CA PRO A 128 -14.96 -15.34 0.34
C PRO A 128 -13.91 -15.62 -0.75
N LEU A 129 -13.93 -14.87 -1.86
CA LEU A 129 -12.94 -14.99 -2.92
C LEU A 129 -11.58 -14.46 -2.45
N LYS A 130 -11.57 -13.34 -1.74
CA LYS A 130 -10.35 -12.81 -1.12
C LYS A 130 -9.76 -13.80 -0.12
N ASP A 131 -10.59 -14.38 0.75
CA ASP A 131 -10.16 -15.35 1.77
C ASP A 131 -9.48 -16.59 1.13
N ILE A 132 -9.91 -17.01 -0.07
CA ILE A 132 -9.24 -18.08 -0.85
C ILE A 132 -7.82 -17.66 -1.24
N LEU A 133 -7.64 -16.45 -1.79
CA LEU A 133 -6.33 -15.96 -2.21
C LEU A 133 -5.39 -15.74 -1.03
N ASP A 134 -5.88 -15.14 0.06
CA ASP A 134 -5.11 -14.89 1.28
C ASP A 134 -4.57 -16.22 1.84
N LYS A 135 -5.42 -17.24 1.95
CA LYS A 135 -5.00 -18.59 2.37
C LYS A 135 -3.98 -19.22 1.42
N ARG A 136 -4.15 -19.05 0.11
CA ARG A 136 -3.19 -19.56 -0.88
C ARG A 136 -1.85 -18.82 -0.79
N GLU A 137 -1.83 -17.53 -0.50
CA GLU A 137 -0.60 -16.74 -0.31
C GLU A 137 0.15 -17.19 0.94
N GLU A 138 -0.57 -17.42 2.04
CA GLU A 138 -0.01 -17.97 3.27
C GLU A 138 0.68 -19.31 3.02
N GLN A 139 0.02 -20.19 2.26
CA GLN A 139 0.53 -21.50 1.83
C GLN A 139 1.65 -21.41 0.76
N GLY A 140 1.87 -20.23 0.18
CA GLY A 140 2.85 -20.02 -0.88
C GLY A 140 2.41 -20.53 -2.24
N PHE A 141 1.11 -20.77 -2.45
CA PHE A 141 0.50 -21.17 -3.73
C PHE A 141 -0.09 -20.00 -4.53
N TYR A 142 -0.21 -18.82 -3.92
CA TYR A 142 -0.55 -17.56 -4.59
C TYR A 142 0.46 -16.44 -4.23
N SER A 143 0.68 -15.48 -5.13
CA SER A 143 1.33 -14.20 -4.84
C SER A 143 0.81 -13.16 -5.81
N TRP A 144 1.01 -11.88 -5.49
CA TRP A 144 0.59 -10.80 -6.37
C TRP A 144 1.62 -9.68 -6.44
N THR A 145 1.48 -8.87 -7.47
CA THR A 145 2.18 -7.60 -7.60
C THR A 145 1.25 -6.59 -8.26
N LEU A 146 1.47 -5.30 -8.00
CA LEU A 146 0.73 -4.23 -8.65
C LEU A 146 1.64 -3.06 -9.03
N CYS A 147 1.13 -2.26 -9.95
CA CYS A 147 1.75 -1.01 -10.33
C CYS A 147 0.70 0.04 -10.71
N THR A 148 1.16 1.26 -10.98
CA THR A 148 0.35 2.32 -11.56
C THR A 148 0.87 2.71 -12.92
N PHE A 149 -0.05 2.82 -13.88
CA PHE A 149 0.18 3.32 -15.22
C PHE A 149 -0.23 4.79 -15.31
N PRO A 150 0.50 5.65 -16.06
CA PRO A 150 0.18 7.06 -16.14
C PRO A 150 -1.16 7.32 -16.84
N THR A 151 -2.03 8.12 -16.21
CA THR A 151 -3.28 8.61 -16.80
C THR A 151 -3.40 10.12 -16.70
N HIS A 152 -4.22 10.72 -17.58
CA HIS A 152 -4.49 12.15 -17.55
C HIS A 152 -5.16 12.58 -16.24
N GLU A 153 -6.05 11.75 -15.69
CA GLU A 153 -6.69 12.00 -14.39
C GLU A 153 -5.65 12.12 -13.27
N LEU A 154 -4.78 11.12 -13.12
CA LEU A 154 -3.76 11.15 -12.07
C LEU A 154 -2.84 12.37 -12.21
N ALA A 155 -2.39 12.66 -13.43
CA ALA A 155 -1.56 13.83 -13.69
C ALA A 155 -2.28 15.14 -13.31
N TRP A 156 -3.57 15.27 -13.64
CA TRP A 156 -4.37 16.44 -13.32
C TRP A 156 -4.54 16.61 -11.80
N GLN A 157 -4.91 15.54 -11.08
CA GLN A 157 -5.08 15.55 -9.63
C GLN A 157 -3.75 15.82 -8.89
N ALA A 158 -2.64 15.31 -9.42
CA ALA A 158 -1.29 15.59 -8.97
C ALA A 158 -0.77 17.00 -9.36
N LYS A 159 -1.60 17.81 -10.04
CA LYS A 159 -1.28 19.18 -10.49
C LYS A 159 -0.04 19.24 -11.37
N THR A 160 0.08 18.30 -12.30
CA THR A 160 1.22 18.18 -13.21
C THR A 160 0.78 17.78 -14.62
N THR A 161 1.71 17.79 -15.57
CA THR A 161 1.46 17.27 -16.93
C THR A 161 1.61 15.75 -16.96
N ILE A 162 0.93 15.10 -17.91
CA ILE A 162 1.04 13.65 -18.14
C ILE A 162 2.48 13.20 -18.41
N ARG A 163 3.28 14.04 -19.08
CA ARG A 163 4.70 13.77 -19.35
C ARG A 163 5.53 13.76 -18.07
N HIS A 164 5.35 14.75 -17.21
CA HIS A 164 6.03 14.80 -15.91
C HIS A 164 5.57 13.69 -14.97
N TYR A 165 4.28 13.32 -15.01
CA TYR A 165 3.76 12.20 -14.23
C TYR A 165 4.42 10.87 -14.64
N ALA A 166 4.47 10.58 -15.94
CA ALA A 166 5.15 9.40 -16.44
C ALA A 166 6.66 9.40 -16.18
N ALA A 167 7.33 10.55 -16.31
CA ALA A 167 8.74 10.68 -15.94
C ALA A 167 8.98 10.35 -14.45
N GLN A 168 8.04 10.71 -13.56
CA GLN A 168 8.11 10.35 -12.16
C GLN A 168 7.91 8.84 -11.94
N ILE A 169 7.01 8.18 -12.67
CA ILE A 169 6.87 6.71 -12.67
C ILE A 169 8.17 6.04 -13.13
N ILE A 170 8.74 6.47 -14.26
CA ILE A 170 9.99 5.96 -14.80
C ILE A 170 11.10 6.04 -13.75
N LYS A 171 11.26 7.21 -13.14
CA LYS A 171 12.27 7.46 -12.10
C LYS A 171 12.04 6.61 -10.86
N ALA A 172 10.80 6.54 -10.39
CA ALA A 172 10.43 5.80 -9.18
C ALA A 172 10.59 4.29 -9.35
N CYS A 173 10.22 3.75 -10.52
CA CYS A 173 10.33 2.33 -10.81
C CYS A 173 11.71 1.92 -11.38
N TYR A 174 12.67 2.86 -11.42
CA TYR A 174 14.02 2.68 -11.96
C TYR A 174 14.09 2.32 -13.46
N LEU A 175 13.03 2.62 -14.22
CA LEU A 175 12.92 2.24 -15.65
C LEU A 175 13.92 3.00 -16.56
N ASP A 176 14.49 4.09 -16.06
CA ASP A 176 15.58 4.84 -16.71
C ASP A 176 16.95 4.15 -16.60
N LYS A 177 17.08 3.11 -15.75
CA LYS A 177 18.29 2.31 -15.63
C LYS A 177 18.39 1.27 -16.72
N GLU A 178 19.61 0.86 -17.07
CA GLU A 178 19.85 -0.19 -18.06
C GLU A 178 19.22 -1.51 -17.62
N ASN A 179 19.47 -1.92 -16.37
CA ASN A 179 18.89 -3.11 -15.75
C ASN A 179 18.08 -2.73 -14.50
N PRO A 180 16.78 -2.39 -14.63
CA PRO A 180 15.95 -2.00 -13.49
C PRO A 180 15.75 -3.13 -12.48
N VAL A 181 15.71 -4.39 -12.93
CA VAL A 181 15.55 -5.56 -12.03
C VAL A 181 16.71 -5.67 -11.05
N GLN A 182 17.94 -5.47 -11.53
CA GLN A 182 19.14 -5.49 -10.68
C GLN A 182 19.12 -4.38 -9.61
N GLU A 183 18.59 -3.21 -9.94
CA GLU A 183 18.44 -2.11 -8.98
C GLU A 183 17.44 -2.49 -7.88
N TRP A 184 16.32 -3.10 -8.26
CA TRP A 184 15.33 -3.62 -7.31
C TRP A 184 15.88 -4.74 -6.41
N GLU A 185 16.70 -5.65 -6.95
CA GLU A 185 17.41 -6.67 -6.16
C GLU A 185 18.40 -6.04 -5.15
N SER A 186 19.13 -5.01 -5.58
CA SER A 186 20.03 -4.24 -4.70
C SER A 186 19.27 -3.54 -3.57
N ILE A 187 18.15 -2.88 -3.89
CA ILE A 187 17.29 -2.22 -2.90
C ILE A 187 16.74 -3.24 -1.90
N LEU A 188 16.24 -4.38 -2.38
CA LEU A 188 15.74 -5.46 -1.51
C LEU A 188 16.82 -5.93 -0.52
N ASN A 189 18.05 -6.13 -0.98
CA ASN A 189 19.17 -6.53 -0.12
C ASN A 189 19.53 -5.47 0.92
N ASN A 190 19.56 -4.20 0.55
CA ASN A 190 19.83 -3.10 1.48
C ASN A 190 18.73 -2.98 2.54
N VAL A 191 17.46 -3.08 2.13
CA VAL A 191 16.30 -3.05 3.03
C VAL A 191 16.29 -4.28 3.95
N HIS A 192 16.73 -5.45 3.49
CA HIS A 192 16.93 -6.61 4.38
C HIS A 192 17.94 -6.31 5.49
N GLY A 193 19.04 -5.61 5.19
CA GLY A 193 20.00 -5.17 6.21
C GLY A 193 19.36 -4.26 7.26
N ILE A 194 18.60 -3.25 6.82
CA ILE A 194 17.89 -2.33 7.72
C ILE A 194 16.84 -3.06 8.57
N LYS A 195 16.01 -3.91 7.96
CA LYS A 195 15.02 -4.73 8.69
C LYS A 195 15.69 -5.63 9.73
N LYS A 196 16.81 -6.28 9.38
CA LYS A 196 17.56 -7.13 10.32
C LYS A 196 18.06 -6.33 11.52
N TRP A 197 18.61 -5.14 11.28
CA TRP A 197 19.05 -4.24 12.35
C TRP A 197 17.89 -3.80 13.23
N LEU A 198 16.82 -3.25 12.66
CA LEU A 198 15.64 -2.78 13.41
C LEU A 198 15.01 -3.92 14.24
N ASN A 199 14.88 -5.11 13.67
CA ASN A 199 14.31 -6.27 14.34
C ASN A 199 15.22 -6.86 15.44
N SER A 200 16.51 -6.50 15.47
CA SER A 200 17.41 -6.86 16.57
C SER A 200 17.22 -5.97 17.81
N LEU A 201 16.64 -4.78 17.63
CA LEU A 201 16.45 -3.80 18.69
C LEU A 201 15.25 -4.20 19.57
N LYS A 202 15.44 -4.18 20.89
CA LYS A 202 14.35 -4.32 21.87
C LYS A 202 13.72 -2.97 22.16
N ILE A 203 12.94 -2.47 21.20
CA ILE A 203 12.30 -1.16 21.27
C ILE A 203 11.07 -1.23 22.18
N LYS A 204 11.02 -0.36 23.20
CA LYS A 204 9.85 -0.15 24.06
C LYS A 204 8.88 0.84 23.43
N THR A 205 9.39 1.99 22.99
CA THR A 205 8.61 3.02 22.27
C THR A 205 9.45 3.67 21.20
N LEU A 206 8.79 4.24 20.20
CA LEU A 206 9.35 5.16 19.21
C LEU A 206 8.82 6.55 19.49
N HIS A 207 9.69 7.54 19.50
CA HIS A 207 9.35 8.95 19.56
C HIS A 207 9.68 9.60 18.22
N ILE A 208 8.67 10.14 17.54
CA ILE A 208 8.75 10.77 16.24
C ILE A 208 8.63 12.28 16.45
N GLU A 209 9.65 13.02 16.04
CA GLU A 209 9.73 14.47 16.21
C GLU A 209 9.91 15.13 14.83
N ALA A 210 9.03 16.09 14.52
CA ALA A 210 9.13 16.96 13.35
C ALA A 210 8.59 18.35 13.71
N LYS A 211 8.55 19.28 12.76
CA LYS A 211 8.02 20.64 12.99
C LYS A 211 6.58 20.62 13.55
N ASN A 212 5.74 19.74 13.01
CA ASN A 212 4.33 19.61 13.40
C ASN A 212 3.98 18.23 13.96
N ILE A 213 4.98 17.43 14.35
CA ILE A 213 4.80 16.09 14.91
C ILE A 213 5.54 16.00 16.24
N ASP A 214 4.84 15.50 17.25
CA ASP A 214 5.39 15.01 18.50
C ASP A 214 4.55 13.79 18.88
N LEU A 215 4.97 12.62 18.40
CA LEU A 215 4.18 11.39 18.47
C LEU A 215 5.00 10.28 19.11
N THR A 216 4.42 9.60 20.10
CA THR A 216 4.94 8.36 20.66
C THR A 216 4.11 7.18 20.17
N ILE A 217 4.79 6.14 19.68
CA ILE A 217 4.17 4.88 19.24
C ILE A 217 4.81 3.72 20.00
N THR A 218 4.00 2.72 20.37
CA THR A 218 4.46 1.50 21.01
C THR A 218 4.47 0.35 19.99
N PRO A 219 5.62 -0.28 19.69
CA PRO A 219 5.66 -1.44 18.80
C PRO A 219 4.79 -2.61 19.26
N GLY A 220 4.80 -2.92 20.55
CA GLY A 220 4.09 -4.05 21.12
C GLY A 220 4.86 -5.37 21.03
N GLU A 221 4.33 -6.40 21.69
CA GLU A 221 4.95 -7.73 21.76
C GLU A 221 4.90 -8.51 20.44
N LYS A 222 5.92 -9.30 20.11
CA LYS A 222 5.93 -10.15 18.90
C LYS A 222 5.74 -9.35 17.59
N ARG A 223 6.35 -8.16 17.53
CA ARG A 223 6.38 -7.32 16.32
C ARG A 223 7.70 -7.39 15.59
N LYS A 224 7.62 -7.27 14.27
CA LYS A 224 8.74 -7.08 13.37
C LYS A 224 8.44 -5.99 12.35
N TRP A 225 9.49 -5.31 11.95
CA TRP A 225 9.54 -4.46 10.78
C TRP A 225 9.54 -5.33 9.52
N SER A 226 8.64 -4.97 8.62
CA SER A 226 8.42 -5.54 7.29
C SER A 226 8.62 -4.45 6.24
N GLY A 227 8.50 -4.78 4.96
CA GLY A 227 8.70 -3.82 3.86
C GLY A 227 9.52 -4.41 2.72
N VAL A 228 9.32 -3.86 1.53
CA VAL A 228 9.90 -4.29 0.24
C VAL A 228 9.85 -5.80 0.05
N SER A 229 8.73 -6.27 -0.48
CA SER A 229 8.44 -7.70 -0.67
C SER A 229 8.08 -8.08 -2.11
N GLY A 230 8.04 -7.12 -3.04
CA GLY A 230 7.69 -7.35 -4.46
C GLY A 230 6.21 -7.20 -4.80
N HIS A 231 5.34 -7.00 -3.80
CA HIS A 231 3.90 -6.78 -4.02
C HIS A 231 3.58 -5.41 -4.62
N ASN A 232 4.33 -4.38 -4.26
CA ASN A 232 4.10 -3.01 -4.68
C ASN A 232 5.29 -2.53 -5.53
N ILE A 233 5.03 -2.09 -6.76
CA ILE A 233 6.02 -1.48 -7.65
C ILE A 233 5.57 -0.04 -7.99
N PRO A 234 6.18 1.00 -7.38
CA PRO A 234 7.32 0.95 -6.46
C PRO A 234 6.92 0.66 -5.00
N SER A 235 7.87 0.20 -4.18
CA SER A 235 7.78 0.17 -2.71
C SER A 235 9.17 0.35 -2.10
N PHE A 236 9.28 1.28 -1.15
CA PHE A 236 10.52 1.69 -0.49
C PHE A 236 10.37 1.81 1.03
N GLU A 237 9.16 1.63 1.51
CA GLU A 237 8.83 1.77 2.91
C GLU A 237 9.27 0.57 3.76
N ILE A 238 9.53 0.85 5.04
CA ILE A 238 9.77 -0.15 6.08
C ILE A 238 8.81 0.17 7.22
N PHE A 239 7.91 -0.76 7.49
CA PHE A 239 6.74 -0.52 8.33
C PHE A 239 6.56 -1.61 9.39
N PHE A 240 5.73 -1.32 10.39
CA PHE A 240 5.14 -2.33 11.24
C PHE A 240 3.77 -1.89 11.75
N SER A 241 2.96 -2.86 12.20
CA SER A 241 1.71 -2.59 12.92
C SER A 241 1.94 -2.45 14.42
N PRO A 242 1.74 -1.25 15.00
CA PRO A 242 1.96 -1.00 16.43
C PRO A 242 0.92 -1.68 17.32
N ASP A 243 1.21 -1.72 18.62
CA ASP A 243 0.14 -1.82 19.61
C ASP A 243 -0.59 -0.49 19.69
N TRP A 244 -1.79 -0.45 19.12
CA TRP A 244 -2.56 0.78 18.99
C TRP A 244 -2.76 1.51 20.32
N ARG A 245 -2.84 0.76 21.44
CA ARG A 245 -3.12 1.29 22.79
C ARG A 245 -2.05 2.27 23.28
N GLY A 246 -0.82 2.13 22.78
CA GLY A 246 0.33 2.90 23.25
C GLY A 246 0.69 4.08 22.36
N THR A 247 -0.28 4.65 21.63
CA THR A 247 -0.10 5.85 20.80
C THR A 247 -0.52 7.11 21.55
N GLU A 248 0.37 8.10 21.64
CA GLU A 248 0.17 9.37 22.35
C GLU A 248 0.78 10.53 21.55
N GLY A 249 0.16 11.70 21.59
CA GLY A 249 0.72 12.92 21.01
C GLY A 249 0.04 13.35 19.70
N THR A 250 0.75 14.09 18.84
CA THR A 250 0.19 14.69 17.63
C THR A 250 0.92 14.26 16.38
N TYR A 251 0.16 13.84 15.37
CA TYR A 251 0.64 13.57 14.03
C TYR A 251 0.07 14.59 13.03
N TYR A 252 0.86 14.97 12.03
CA TYR A 252 0.46 15.89 10.98
C TYR A 252 0.82 15.31 9.61
N ALA A 253 -0.16 15.17 8.73
CA ALA A 253 0.02 14.75 7.34
C ALA A 253 -0.06 15.97 6.41
N ASN A 254 1.09 16.40 5.89
CA ASN A 254 1.20 17.56 5.02
C ASN A 254 0.94 17.23 3.53
N LEU A 255 1.10 15.96 3.12
CA LEU A 255 0.68 15.54 1.79
C LEU A 255 -0.84 15.34 1.76
N PRO A 256 -1.52 15.78 0.68
CA PRO A 256 -2.93 15.48 0.52
C PRO A 256 -3.18 13.99 0.31
N SER A 257 -4.43 13.57 0.53
CA SER A 257 -4.89 12.22 0.24
C SER A 257 -6.24 12.25 -0.45
N PHE A 258 -6.44 11.35 -1.40
CA PHE A 258 -7.76 10.99 -1.89
C PHE A 258 -8.28 9.77 -1.14
N ARG A 259 -9.54 9.81 -0.70
CA ARG A 259 -10.21 8.66 -0.09
C ARG A 259 -11.68 8.64 -0.49
N SER A 260 -12.13 7.54 -1.08
CA SER A 260 -13.52 7.38 -1.53
C SER A 260 -14.00 8.58 -2.37
N GLY A 261 -13.17 9.06 -3.30
CA GLY A 261 -13.47 10.22 -4.14
C GLY A 261 -13.41 11.59 -3.47
N ASN A 262 -13.05 11.66 -2.19
CA ASN A 262 -12.92 12.91 -1.44
C ASN A 262 -11.45 13.29 -1.26
N TYR A 263 -11.14 14.56 -1.45
CA TYR A 263 -9.81 15.13 -1.24
C TYR A 263 -9.70 15.69 0.18
N VAL A 264 -8.63 15.33 0.87
CA VAL A 264 -8.33 15.80 2.22
C VAL A 264 -6.90 16.31 2.27
N LYS A 265 -6.67 17.42 2.96
CA LYS A 265 -5.35 18.07 3.02
C LYS A 265 -5.06 18.60 4.42
N GLY A 266 -3.79 18.47 4.84
CA GLY A 266 -3.28 19.09 6.07
C GLY A 266 -3.90 18.49 7.33
N ILE A 267 -4.02 17.16 7.40
CA ILE A 267 -4.69 16.49 8.51
C ILE A 267 -3.79 16.51 9.75
N ARG A 268 -4.31 16.99 10.88
CA ARG A 268 -3.71 16.86 12.20
C ARG A 268 -4.56 15.95 13.08
N LEU A 269 -3.91 14.95 13.68
CA LEU A 269 -4.53 13.99 14.57
C LEU A 269 -3.86 14.07 15.94
N THR A 270 -4.65 14.32 16.99
CA THR A 270 -4.17 14.22 18.38
C THR A 270 -4.65 12.92 19.00
N PHE A 271 -3.70 12.10 19.45
CA PHE A 271 -3.93 10.82 20.11
C PHE A 271 -3.85 10.95 21.62
N GLN A 272 -4.78 10.29 22.31
CA GLN A 272 -4.72 10.03 23.75
C GLN A 272 -5.17 8.60 24.02
N LYS A 273 -4.41 7.86 24.83
CA LYS A 273 -4.69 6.46 25.20
C LYS A 273 -4.92 5.56 23.98
N GLY A 274 -4.15 5.79 22.92
CA GLY A 274 -4.17 5.00 21.70
C GLY A 274 -5.26 5.34 20.68
N ALA A 275 -6.11 6.34 20.93
CA ALA A 275 -7.17 6.75 20.01
C ALA A 275 -7.09 8.25 19.68
N VAL A 276 -7.50 8.61 18.46
CA VAL A 276 -7.64 10.01 18.05
C VAL A 276 -8.77 10.66 18.85
N VAL A 277 -8.45 11.73 19.57
CA VAL A 277 -9.40 12.55 20.34
C VAL A 277 -9.69 13.91 19.70
N LYS A 278 -8.85 14.33 18.74
CA LYS A 278 -9.03 15.57 17.97
C LYS A 278 -8.57 15.36 16.54
N ILE A 279 -9.38 15.83 15.59
CA ILE A 279 -9.11 15.83 14.15
C ILE A 279 -9.24 17.27 13.67
N GLU A 280 -8.23 17.74 12.94
CA GLU A 280 -8.28 19.01 12.22
C GLU A 280 -7.81 18.76 10.78
N ALA A 281 -8.35 19.49 9.80
CA ALA A 281 -7.81 19.47 8.44
C ALA A 281 -8.02 20.82 7.74
N ASP A 282 -7.07 21.21 6.88
CA ASP A 282 -7.19 22.42 6.06
C ASP A 282 -8.34 22.30 5.05
N GLU A 283 -8.57 21.09 4.55
CA GLU A 283 -9.65 20.76 3.61
C GLU A 283 -10.12 19.31 3.87
N GLY A 284 -11.43 19.09 3.80
CA GLY A 284 -12.02 17.75 3.99
C GLY A 284 -12.16 17.30 5.46
N GLU A 285 -12.09 18.20 6.43
CA GLU A 285 -12.14 17.88 7.88
C GLU A 285 -13.38 17.05 8.26
N GLN A 286 -14.57 17.49 7.84
CA GLN A 286 -15.82 16.79 8.16
C GLN A 286 -15.87 15.38 7.56
N PHE A 287 -15.25 15.19 6.39
CA PHE A 287 -15.11 13.86 5.80
C PHE A 287 -14.15 13.00 6.63
N ALA A 288 -12.97 13.53 7.01
CA ALA A 288 -12.02 12.83 7.86
C ALA A 288 -12.64 12.40 9.20
N ILE A 289 -13.38 13.30 9.86
CA ILE A 289 -14.11 13.00 11.11
C ILE A 289 -15.06 11.81 10.90
N LYS A 290 -15.86 11.81 9.82
CA LYS A 290 -16.76 10.70 9.51
C LYS A 290 -16.03 9.39 9.26
N GLN A 291 -14.91 9.42 8.52
CA GLN A 291 -14.12 8.21 8.26
C GLN A 291 -13.53 7.61 9.55
N LEU A 292 -12.96 8.45 10.42
CA LEU A 292 -12.36 7.99 11.68
C LEU A 292 -13.41 7.59 12.74
N ALA A 293 -14.68 7.93 12.52
CA ALA A 293 -15.81 7.49 13.34
C ALA A 293 -16.54 6.25 12.77
N MET A 294 -16.10 5.71 11.63
CA MET A 294 -16.78 4.62 10.91
C MET A 294 -16.93 3.34 11.76
N ASP A 295 -15.91 3.01 12.54
CA ASP A 295 -15.92 1.91 13.49
C ASP A 295 -14.97 2.17 14.66
N LYS A 296 -14.96 1.28 15.66
CA LYS A 296 -14.15 1.43 16.88
C LYS A 296 -12.63 1.47 16.61
N GLY A 297 -12.18 0.86 15.51
CA GLY A 297 -10.78 0.80 15.11
C GLY A 297 -10.35 1.96 14.21
N ALA A 298 -11.27 2.63 13.54
CA ALA A 298 -10.97 3.65 12.54
C ALA A 298 -10.19 4.86 13.09
N SER A 299 -10.31 5.16 14.39
CA SER A 299 -9.58 6.23 15.09
C SER A 299 -8.28 5.77 15.77
N ARG A 300 -7.78 4.58 15.46
CA ARG A 300 -6.59 3.99 16.07
C ARG A 300 -5.56 3.68 15.00
N ILE A 301 -4.27 3.72 15.34
CA ILE A 301 -3.21 3.40 14.37
C ILE A 301 -3.19 1.90 14.06
N GLY A 302 -3.17 1.57 12.77
CA GLY A 302 -2.95 0.24 12.24
C GLY A 302 -1.51 -0.01 11.80
N GLU A 303 -0.81 1.06 11.39
CA GLU A 303 0.55 1.00 10.85
C GLU A 303 1.35 2.26 11.13
N PHE A 304 2.65 2.09 11.32
CA PHE A 304 3.65 3.15 11.20
C PHE A 304 4.74 2.72 10.23
N SER A 305 5.16 3.66 9.39
CA SER A 305 6.11 3.41 8.31
C SER A 305 7.10 4.56 8.11
N LEU A 306 8.26 4.21 7.56
CA LEU A 306 9.37 5.11 7.23
C LEU A 306 9.93 4.76 5.85
N THR A 307 10.14 5.77 5.01
CA THR A 307 10.76 5.60 3.68
C THR A 307 12.14 6.23 3.64
N ASP A 308 13.16 5.43 3.28
CA ASP A 308 14.52 5.91 3.13
C ASP A 308 14.74 6.60 1.76
N ARG A 309 15.16 7.87 1.80
CA ARG A 309 15.40 8.68 0.58
C ARG A 309 16.54 8.17 -0.29
N ARG A 310 17.37 7.23 0.19
CA ARG A 310 18.41 6.58 -0.61
C ARG A 310 17.83 5.61 -1.64
N PHE A 311 16.64 5.06 -1.39
CA PHE A 311 15.96 4.12 -2.28
C PHE A 311 14.83 4.80 -3.05
N SER A 312 14.03 5.64 -2.38
CA SER A 312 12.93 6.30 -3.06
C SER A 312 13.39 7.51 -3.88
N ARG A 313 13.11 7.45 -5.18
CA ARG A 313 13.34 8.54 -6.13
C ARG A 313 12.07 9.35 -6.42
N ILE A 314 11.03 9.20 -5.58
CA ILE A 314 9.78 9.96 -5.66
C ILE A 314 9.97 11.29 -4.95
N ASP A 315 9.72 12.41 -5.65
CA ASP A 315 9.96 13.75 -5.09
C ASP A 315 8.77 14.72 -5.23
N ARG A 316 7.59 14.19 -5.55
CA ARG A 316 6.34 14.96 -5.68
C ARG A 316 5.12 14.15 -5.28
N PHE A 317 4.05 14.88 -4.98
CA PHE A 317 2.71 14.33 -4.84
C PHE A 317 2.22 13.76 -6.17
N MET A 318 1.63 12.57 -6.12
CA MET A 318 1.20 11.81 -7.28
C MET A 318 -0.31 11.52 -7.29
N ALA A 319 -1.06 11.94 -6.27
CA ALA A 319 -2.49 11.62 -6.14
C ALA A 319 -2.75 10.10 -6.25
N ASP A 320 -1.80 9.33 -5.75
CA ASP A 320 -1.81 7.87 -5.75
C ASP A 320 -1.08 7.40 -4.50
N THR A 321 -1.83 6.79 -3.58
CA THR A 321 -1.33 6.29 -2.29
C THR A 321 -0.05 5.46 -2.45
N LEU A 322 0.04 4.60 -3.47
CA LEU A 322 1.23 3.76 -3.71
C LEU A 322 2.51 4.60 -3.88
N PHE A 323 2.40 5.76 -4.52
CA PHE A 323 3.53 6.65 -4.74
C PHE A 323 3.72 7.60 -3.56
N ASP A 324 2.64 8.13 -3.03
CA ASP A 324 2.66 9.13 -1.97
C ASP A 324 3.18 8.53 -0.64
N GLU A 325 2.79 7.30 -0.28
CA GLU A 325 3.30 6.55 0.88
C GLU A 325 4.80 6.20 0.74
N ASN A 326 5.28 6.10 -0.50
CA ASN A 326 6.66 5.75 -0.83
C ASN A 326 7.51 6.98 -1.19
N PHE A 327 7.08 8.19 -0.83
CA PHE A 327 7.77 9.44 -1.14
C PHE A 327 9.18 9.52 -0.52
N GLY A 328 10.19 9.88 -1.33
CA GLY A 328 11.59 10.01 -0.89
C GLY A 328 12.03 11.45 -0.65
N GLY A 329 11.82 12.33 -1.63
CA GLY A 329 12.17 13.75 -1.58
C GLY A 329 13.49 14.10 -0.87
N ARG A 330 13.50 15.20 -0.10
CA ARG A 330 14.68 15.65 0.63
C ARG A 330 14.86 14.97 1.98
N HIS A 331 13.77 14.54 2.61
CA HIS A 331 13.74 14.12 4.02
C HIS A 331 13.09 12.75 4.22
N GLY A 332 12.97 11.95 3.17
CA GLY A 332 12.14 10.75 3.17
C GLY A 332 10.68 11.10 3.48
N ASN A 333 9.93 10.09 3.88
CA ASN A 333 8.64 10.30 4.50
C ASN A 333 8.47 9.38 5.71
N SER A 334 7.46 9.69 6.50
CA SER A 334 6.81 8.71 7.35
C SER A 334 5.33 8.74 7.03
N HIS A 335 4.64 7.62 7.18
CA HIS A 335 3.19 7.62 7.28
C HIS A 335 2.73 6.84 8.51
N ILE A 336 1.51 7.18 8.92
CA ILE A 336 0.70 6.30 9.74
C ILE A 336 -0.49 5.87 8.92
N ALA A 337 -0.94 4.63 9.11
CA ALA A 337 -2.28 4.23 8.71
C ALA A 337 -3.19 4.29 9.93
N VAL A 338 -4.32 4.98 9.83
CA VAL A 338 -5.43 4.80 10.79
C VAL A 338 -6.33 3.65 10.32
N GLY A 339 -6.81 2.84 11.26
CA GLY A 339 -7.59 1.64 10.99
C GLY A 339 -6.77 0.33 11.08
N SER A 340 -7.09 -0.65 10.24
CA SER A 340 -6.66 -2.04 10.35
C SER A 340 -5.14 -2.20 10.33
N SER A 341 -4.64 -3.12 11.15
CA SER A 341 -3.25 -3.58 11.12
C SER A 341 -3.00 -4.67 10.08
N TYR A 342 -1.75 -4.79 9.63
CA TYR A 342 -1.26 -5.91 8.84
C TYR A 342 -0.69 -7.00 9.74
N THR A 343 -1.15 -8.24 9.54
CA THR A 343 -0.59 -9.41 10.25
C THR A 343 0.85 -9.72 9.83
N GLU A 344 1.33 -9.14 8.73
CA GLU A 344 2.71 -9.32 8.27
C GLU A 344 3.74 -8.90 9.32
N SER A 345 3.43 -7.92 10.16
CA SER A 345 4.30 -7.46 11.25
C SER A 345 4.34 -8.40 12.45
N TYR A 346 3.59 -9.51 12.45
CA TYR A 346 3.66 -10.52 13.51
C TYR A 346 4.92 -11.40 13.36
N THR A 347 5.65 -11.62 14.45
CA THR A 347 6.85 -12.49 14.45
C THR A 347 6.51 -13.97 14.46
N GLY A 348 5.30 -14.36 14.88
CA GLY A 348 4.85 -15.75 14.85
C GLY A 348 4.28 -16.16 13.50
N ASN A 349 3.61 -17.31 13.46
CA ASN A 349 2.90 -17.75 12.26
C ASN A 349 1.64 -16.88 12.06
N GLN A 350 1.52 -16.27 10.89
CA GLN A 350 0.40 -15.38 10.56
C GLN A 350 -0.95 -16.14 10.57
N ALA A 351 -0.95 -17.42 10.22
CA ALA A 351 -2.14 -18.27 10.24
C ALA A 351 -2.75 -18.43 11.64
N ASP A 352 -1.98 -18.16 12.70
CA ASP A 352 -2.46 -18.24 14.09
C ASP A 352 -3.15 -16.95 14.55
N MET A 353 -3.17 -15.89 13.72
CA MET A 353 -3.67 -14.55 14.08
C MET A 353 -5.20 -14.47 14.08
N THR A 354 -5.81 -15.18 15.03
CA THR A 354 -7.25 -15.08 15.33
C THR A 354 -7.61 -13.66 15.81
N LYS A 355 -8.91 -13.31 15.75
CA LYS A 355 -9.42 -12.04 16.29
C LYS A 355 -9.03 -11.81 17.75
N GLN A 356 -9.13 -12.86 18.58
CA GLN A 356 -8.75 -12.81 20.00
C GLN A 356 -7.25 -12.57 20.19
N LEU A 357 -6.40 -13.19 19.35
CA LEU A 357 -4.96 -12.98 19.43
C LEU A 357 -4.58 -11.58 18.97
N LYS A 358 -5.19 -11.08 17.89
CA LYS A 358 -5.04 -9.69 17.42
C LYS A 358 -5.35 -8.70 18.54
N GLU A 359 -6.52 -8.85 19.19
CA GLU A 359 -6.94 -7.99 20.29
C GLU A 359 -5.99 -8.05 21.49
N LYS A 360 -5.61 -9.27 21.92
CA LYS A 360 -4.66 -9.47 23.02
C LYS A 360 -3.33 -8.76 22.75
N LEU A 361 -2.77 -8.98 21.56
CA LEU A 361 -1.49 -8.41 21.17
C LEU A 361 -1.61 -6.90 20.92
N GLY A 362 -2.77 -6.38 20.55
CA GLY A 362 -2.98 -4.96 20.22
C GLY A 362 -2.84 -4.65 18.74
N PHE A 363 -3.05 -5.63 17.85
CA PHE A 363 -3.28 -5.36 16.42
C PHE A 363 -4.67 -4.76 16.26
N ASN A 364 -4.75 -3.63 15.56
CA ASN A 364 -6.03 -2.94 15.38
C ASN A 364 -6.88 -3.64 14.31
N ASP A 365 -8.20 -3.64 14.51
CA ASP A 365 -9.20 -4.27 13.63
C ASP A 365 -10.21 -3.20 13.22
N SER A 366 -10.32 -2.95 11.91
CA SER A 366 -11.17 -1.91 11.33
C SER A 366 -11.48 -2.23 9.88
N ALA A 367 -12.59 -1.70 9.35
CA ALA A 367 -12.84 -1.69 7.91
C ALA A 367 -12.01 -0.61 7.18
N LEU A 368 -11.55 0.40 7.92
CA LEU A 368 -10.66 1.45 7.42
C LEU A 368 -9.22 0.95 7.42
N HIS A 369 -8.43 1.39 6.45
CA HIS A 369 -6.97 1.43 6.49
C HIS A 369 -6.59 2.62 5.61
N TRP A 370 -6.09 3.70 6.21
CA TRP A 370 -5.87 4.96 5.51
C TRP A 370 -4.53 5.59 5.85
N ASP A 371 -3.63 5.57 4.87
CA ASP A 371 -2.28 6.10 4.93
C ASP A 371 -2.26 7.63 4.85
N LEU A 372 -1.64 8.23 5.85
CA LEU A 372 -1.51 9.68 6.01
C LEU A 372 -0.04 10.06 6.07
N VAL A 373 0.43 10.73 5.02
CA VAL A 373 1.87 10.89 4.77
C VAL A 373 2.39 12.24 5.26
N ASN A 374 3.54 12.20 5.95
CA ASN A 374 4.33 13.35 6.34
C ASN A 374 5.72 13.35 5.68
N THR A 375 6.10 14.46 5.04
CA THR A 375 7.39 14.65 4.36
C THR A 375 8.27 15.71 5.03
N GLU A 376 7.92 16.15 6.24
CA GLU A 376 8.73 17.09 7.01
C GLU A 376 10.06 16.45 7.44
N ARG A 377 11.06 17.30 7.67
CA ARG A 377 12.31 16.88 8.31
C ARG A 377 11.98 16.34 9.70
N LYS A 378 12.35 15.08 9.95
CA LYS A 378 12.01 14.37 11.18
C LYS A 378 13.14 13.53 11.72
N THR A 379 13.08 13.31 13.03
CA THR A 379 13.94 12.40 13.79
C THR A 379 13.05 11.36 14.46
N VAL A 380 13.45 10.09 14.39
CA VAL A 380 12.80 9.00 15.11
C VAL A 380 13.78 8.38 16.09
N THR A 381 13.44 8.47 17.37
CA THR A 381 14.24 7.94 18.47
C THR A 381 13.58 6.68 19.02
N ALA A 382 14.31 5.57 19.00
CA ALA A 382 13.93 4.35 19.71
C ALA A 382 14.33 4.44 21.18
N HIS A 383 13.36 4.27 22.07
CA HIS A 383 13.56 4.08 23.50
C HIS A 383 13.59 2.58 23.76
N LEU A 384 14.76 2.05 24.11
CA LEU A 384 14.96 0.62 24.31
C LEU A 384 14.46 0.18 25.69
N THR A 385 14.15 -1.11 25.84
CA THR A 385 13.76 -1.70 27.13
C THR A 385 14.84 -1.58 28.20
N SER A 386 16.11 -1.41 27.81
CA SER A 386 17.23 -1.13 28.71
C SER A 386 17.29 0.30 29.26
N GLY A 387 16.43 1.21 28.76
CA GLY A 387 16.45 2.64 29.08
C GLY A 387 17.34 3.48 28.17
N LYS A 388 18.16 2.86 27.30
CA LYS A 388 18.96 3.58 26.30
C LYS A 388 18.07 4.21 25.22
N ARG A 389 18.45 5.39 24.75
CA ARG A 389 17.87 6.06 23.59
C ARG A 389 18.79 5.89 22.38
N LEU A 390 18.21 5.63 21.20
CA LEU A 390 18.93 5.48 19.95
C LEU A 390 18.16 6.17 18.83
N VAL A 391 18.80 7.11 18.13
CA VAL A 391 18.22 7.68 16.90
C VAL A 391 18.29 6.61 15.81
N ILE A 392 17.13 6.16 15.32
CA ILE A 392 17.07 5.12 14.29
C ILE A 392 16.88 5.68 12.89
N TYR A 393 16.32 6.89 12.79
CA TYR A 393 16.03 7.56 11.54
C TYR A 393 16.15 9.07 11.71
N GLU A 394 16.82 9.74 10.79
CA GLU A 394 16.93 11.21 10.77
C GLU A 394 17.30 11.64 9.35
N ASP A 395 16.79 12.80 8.92
CA ASP A 395 17.10 13.38 7.61
C ASP A 395 16.82 12.46 6.41
N GLY A 396 15.75 11.68 6.55
CA GLY A 396 15.29 10.78 5.50
C GLY A 396 15.99 9.45 5.42
N GLN A 397 16.80 9.08 6.43
CA GLN A 397 17.67 7.90 6.35
C GLN A 397 17.69 7.12 7.66
N PHE A 398 17.68 5.79 7.54
CA PHE A 398 17.97 4.89 8.67
C PHE A 398 19.46 4.95 9.05
N LYS A 399 19.72 5.02 10.36
CA LYS A 399 21.05 5.12 10.97
C LYS A 399 21.63 3.74 11.35
N VAL A 400 21.57 2.80 10.41
CA VAL A 400 22.15 1.44 10.53
C VAL A 400 23.65 1.51 10.80
#